data_AF-A0A8D2ZD40-F1
#
_entry.id   AF-A0A8D2ZD40-F1
#
_cell.length_a   1.000
_cell.length_b   1.000
_cell.length_c   1.000
_cell.angle_alpha   90.00
_cell.angle_beta   90.00
_cell.angle_gamma   90.00
#
_symmetry.space_group_name_H-M   'P 1'
#
loop_
_entity.id
_entity.type
_entity.pdbx_description
1 polymer ?
#
loop_
_entity_poly.entity_id
_entity_poly.type
_entity_poly.pdbx_seq_one_letter_code
_entity_poly.pdbx_strand_id
1 'polypeptide(L)'
;QSVPGKTSTSTHDAGQQTCRLFIGVATLKSNVTLTSSVTTSIAVNGMDLVKHKGGCHCEAVRFEVWSSPDLHVFHCNCSICTKKQNHHFIVPKNHFTLLQGLDNLTTYSFNTHVAQHTFCKTCGVQSFYTPRSNPDGYGIAPHCLDPGTVRSVTVEKFCGEKWEESMQAHKTIRDMS
;
A
#
# COMPACT_ATOMS: atom_id res chain seq x y z
N GLN A 1 39.27 38.80 8.11
CA GLN A 1 39.55 38.83 9.55
C GLN A 1 39.05 37.51 10.14
N SER A 2 39.99 36.61 10.39
CA SER A 2 39.91 35.44 11.28
C SER A 2 39.74 35.94 12.74
N VAL A 3 39.07 35.30 13.71
CA VAL A 3 39.19 33.96 14.32
C VAL A 3 37.99 33.80 15.31
N PRO A 4 37.50 32.57 15.59
CA PRO A 4 36.46 32.24 16.58
C PRO A 4 36.99 32.07 18.02
N GLY A 5 36.14 32.27 19.03
CA GLY A 5 36.44 32.01 20.45
C GLY A 5 35.73 30.77 21.00
N LYS A 6 36.50 29.71 21.29
CA LYS A 6 36.18 28.61 22.22
C LYS A 6 36.80 28.92 23.58
N THR A 7 36.21 28.39 24.67
CA THR A 7 36.81 27.76 25.89
C THR A 7 35.82 27.86 27.07
N SER A 8 35.69 26.98 28.07
CA SER A 8 36.07 25.58 28.36
C SER A 8 35.68 25.31 29.84
N THR A 9 35.35 24.05 30.19
CA THR A 9 35.70 23.31 31.47
C THR A 9 35.27 23.88 32.84
N SER A 10 34.99 23.15 33.93
CA SER A 10 34.93 21.72 34.30
C SER A 10 34.49 21.59 35.79
N THR A 11 33.78 20.51 36.12
CA THR A 11 33.84 19.65 37.35
C THR A 11 34.00 20.23 38.77
N HIS A 12 33.10 19.83 39.68
CA HIS A 12 33.32 18.95 40.86
C HIS A 12 32.16 19.13 41.88
N ASP A 13 31.54 18.05 42.37
CA ASP A 13 31.55 17.74 43.81
C ASP A 13 31.07 16.30 44.09
N ALA A 14 31.67 15.71 45.12
CA ALA A 14 31.52 14.35 45.60
C ALA A 14 30.50 14.29 46.75
N GLY A 15 29.83 13.15 46.91
CA GLY A 15 28.95 12.91 48.05
C GLY A 15 28.66 11.42 48.25
N GLN A 16 29.42 10.80 49.15
CA GLN A 16 29.24 9.44 49.66
C GLN A 16 27.89 9.29 50.39
N GLN A 17 27.18 8.19 50.16
CA GLN A 17 26.69 7.40 51.28
C GLN A 17 26.46 5.93 50.91
N THR A 18 27.11 5.09 51.71
CA THR A 18 27.11 3.63 51.68
C THR A 18 25.87 3.07 52.35
N CYS A 19 25.25 2.03 51.79
CA CYS A 19 24.71 0.96 52.61
C CYS A 19 24.79 -0.36 51.82
N ARG A 20 25.54 -1.31 52.38
CA ARG A 20 25.73 -2.67 51.86
C ARG A 20 24.55 -3.54 52.32
N LEU A 21 23.99 -4.33 51.41
CA LEU A 21 23.65 -5.72 51.73
C LEU A 21 23.84 -6.58 50.48
N PHE A 22 24.76 -7.54 50.60
CA PHE A 22 25.07 -8.59 49.62
C PHE A 22 24.06 -9.73 49.72
N ILE A 23 24.14 -10.64 48.73
CA ILE A 23 23.42 -11.92 48.49
C ILE A 23 22.39 -11.71 47.36
N GLY A 24 22.48 -12.32 46.17
CA GLY A 24 23.34 -13.37 45.65
C GLY A 24 23.03 -13.59 44.15
N VAL A 25 23.84 -14.44 43.55
CA VAL A 25 24.11 -14.65 42.12
C VAL A 25 22.95 -15.26 41.33
N ALA A 26 22.68 -14.76 40.11
CA ALA A 26 22.42 -15.58 38.91
C ALA A 26 22.35 -14.69 37.65
N THR A 27 23.42 -14.72 36.86
CA THR A 27 23.50 -14.27 35.47
C THR A 27 22.59 -15.08 34.56
N LEU A 28 21.71 -14.41 33.81
CA LEU A 28 21.19 -14.89 32.53
C LEU A 28 21.33 -13.74 31.52
N LYS A 29 22.38 -13.83 30.70
CA LYS A 29 22.50 -13.04 29.47
C LYS A 29 21.49 -13.61 28.49
N SER A 30 20.42 -12.86 28.22
CA SER A 30 19.52 -13.13 27.11
C SER A 30 19.65 -11.98 26.11
N ASN A 31 20.67 -12.04 25.27
CA ASN A 31 20.69 -11.26 24.03
C ASN A 31 19.70 -11.93 23.08
N VAL A 32 18.45 -11.44 23.07
CA VAL A 32 17.51 -11.75 22.00
C VAL A 32 17.43 -10.51 21.12
N THR A 33 18.20 -10.53 20.03
CA THR A 33 17.99 -9.60 18.92
C THR A 33 16.72 -10.06 18.20
N LEU A 34 15.57 -9.45 18.51
CA LEU A 34 14.35 -9.62 17.74
C LEU A 34 14.49 -8.86 16.41
N THR A 35 14.90 -9.56 15.35
CA THR A 35 14.59 -9.13 13.98
C THR A 35 13.19 -9.63 13.65
N SER A 36 12.14 -8.90 14.06
CA SER A 36 10.78 -9.24 13.62
C SER A 36 10.48 -8.59 12.28
N SER A 37 10.68 -9.33 11.19
CA SER A 37 9.95 -9.07 9.95
C SER A 37 8.51 -9.56 10.17
N VAL A 38 7.66 -8.70 10.72
CA VAL A 38 6.24 -9.02 10.91
C VAL A 38 5.56 -8.97 9.54
N THR A 39 5.55 -10.10 8.85
CA THR A 39 4.62 -10.31 7.73
C THR A 39 3.23 -10.30 8.33
N THR A 40 2.53 -9.18 8.14
CA THR A 40 1.18 -8.97 8.66
C THR A 40 0.23 -9.66 7.68
N SER A 41 -0.09 -10.92 7.92
CA SER A 41 -1.12 -11.67 7.20
C SER A 41 -2.39 -11.72 8.05
N ILE A 42 -3.56 -11.53 7.45
CA ILE A 42 -4.85 -11.69 8.13
C ILE A 42 -5.63 -12.76 7.36
N ALA A 43 -5.97 -13.85 8.04
CA ALA A 43 -6.86 -14.87 7.48
C ALA A 43 -8.31 -14.38 7.63
N VAL A 44 -8.88 -13.86 6.55
CA VAL A 44 -10.31 -13.57 6.46
C VAL A 44 -10.93 -14.59 5.51
N ASN A 45 -11.79 -15.47 6.03
CA ASN A 45 -12.57 -16.44 5.26
C ASN A 45 -11.76 -17.26 4.22
N GLY A 46 -10.63 -17.85 4.63
CA GLY A 46 -9.87 -18.77 3.76
C GLY A 46 -9.04 -18.12 2.66
N MET A 47 -8.96 -16.78 2.61
CA MET A 47 -7.99 -16.07 1.75
C MET A 47 -6.76 -15.65 2.57
N ASP A 48 -5.58 -16.04 2.09
CA ASP A 48 -4.28 -15.54 2.57
C ASP A 48 -4.11 -14.11 2.07
N LEU A 49 -4.46 -13.13 2.90
CA LEU A 49 -4.29 -11.71 2.59
C LEU A 49 -2.95 -11.23 3.14
N VAL A 50 -2.20 -10.52 2.29
CA VAL A 50 -1.01 -9.78 2.67
C VAL A 50 -1.23 -8.29 2.43
N LYS A 51 -0.48 -7.48 3.16
CA LYS A 51 -0.46 -6.03 2.96
C LYS A 51 0.55 -5.67 1.87
N HIS A 52 0.06 -5.14 0.76
CA HIS A 52 0.88 -4.50 -0.27
C HIS A 52 1.00 -3.00 0.01
N LYS A 53 2.16 -2.44 -0.30
CA LYS A 53 2.37 -0.99 -0.41
C LYS A 53 2.47 -0.61 -1.86
N GLY A 54 2.13 0.63 -2.18
CA GLY A 54 2.26 1.13 -3.54
C GLY A 54 2.07 2.62 -3.62
N GLY A 55 2.16 3.15 -4.84
CA GLY A 55 2.03 4.58 -5.07
C GLY A 55 2.20 4.98 -6.52
N CYS A 56 2.13 6.28 -6.76
CA CYS A 56 2.49 6.83 -8.06
C CYS A 56 4.03 6.88 -8.23
N HIS A 57 4.50 7.08 -9.47
CA HIS A 57 5.93 7.14 -9.79
C HIS A 57 6.71 8.20 -8.99
N CYS A 58 6.17 9.41 -8.83
CA CYS A 58 6.85 10.50 -8.12
C CYS A 58 6.71 10.43 -6.58
N GLU A 59 6.19 9.32 -6.05
CA GLU A 59 6.00 9.05 -4.62
C GLU A 59 5.05 9.98 -3.85
N ALA A 60 4.58 11.07 -4.46
CA ALA A 60 3.66 12.03 -3.84
C ALA A 60 2.30 11.42 -3.44
N VAL A 61 1.92 10.28 -4.01
CA VAL A 61 0.74 9.49 -3.64
C VAL A 61 1.19 8.10 -3.21
N ARG A 62 0.88 7.70 -1.97
CA ARG A 62 1.16 6.36 -1.45
C ARG A 62 -0.05 5.76 -0.76
N PHE A 63 -0.17 4.45 -0.84
CA PHE A 63 -1.26 3.69 -0.23
C PHE A 63 -0.78 2.34 0.31
N GLU A 64 -1.62 1.74 1.14
CA GLU A 64 -1.58 0.33 1.52
C GLU A 64 -2.86 -0.36 1.07
N VAL A 65 -2.74 -1.64 0.70
CA VAL A 65 -3.89 -2.46 0.31
C VAL A 65 -3.74 -3.90 0.77
N TRP A 66 -4.81 -4.46 1.32
CA TRP A 66 -4.91 -5.88 1.65
C TRP A 66 -5.45 -6.67 0.44
N SER A 67 -4.67 -7.65 -0.04
CA SER A 67 -5.06 -8.52 -1.15
C SER A 67 -4.33 -9.86 -1.08
N SER A 68 -4.76 -10.82 -1.89
CA SER A 68 -4.01 -12.07 -2.13
C SER A 68 -2.62 -11.74 -2.71
N PRO A 69 -1.55 -12.40 -2.28
CA PRO A 69 -0.24 -12.30 -2.94
C PRO A 69 -0.25 -12.90 -4.36
N ASP A 70 -1.22 -13.77 -4.67
CA ASP A 70 -1.51 -14.23 -6.04
C ASP A 70 -2.62 -13.34 -6.65
N LEU A 71 -2.22 -12.39 -7.47
CA LEU A 71 -3.12 -11.37 -7.99
C LEU A 71 -3.91 -11.87 -9.21
N HIS A 72 -5.22 -11.70 -9.17
CA HIS A 72 -6.08 -11.82 -10.34
C HIS A 72 -6.33 -10.44 -10.96
N VAL A 73 -5.74 -10.21 -12.14
CA VAL A 73 -5.68 -8.90 -12.79
C VAL A 73 -6.54 -8.90 -14.06
N PHE A 74 -7.39 -7.90 -14.20
CA PHE A 74 -8.19 -7.67 -15.39
C PHE A 74 -7.47 -6.74 -16.37
N HIS A 75 -7.41 -7.18 -17.63
CA HIS A 75 -6.99 -6.38 -18.78
C HIS A 75 -8.22 -6.02 -19.62
N CYS A 76 -8.71 -4.80 -19.45
CA CYS A 76 -9.89 -4.28 -20.11
C CYS A 76 -9.55 -3.56 -21.43
N ASN A 77 -10.29 -3.84 -22.50
CA ASN A 77 -10.07 -3.24 -23.82
C ASN A 77 -10.96 -2.01 -24.15
N CYS A 78 -11.71 -1.45 -23.18
CA CYS A 78 -12.49 -0.24 -23.47
C CYS A 78 -11.57 0.95 -23.83
N SER A 79 -12.11 1.96 -24.51
CA SER A 79 -11.33 3.05 -25.11
C SER A 79 -10.34 3.73 -24.15
N ILE A 80 -10.74 4.01 -22.90
CA ILE A 80 -9.85 4.60 -21.90
C ILE A 80 -8.83 3.61 -21.35
N CYS A 81 -9.22 2.35 -21.11
CA CYS A 81 -8.32 1.33 -20.57
C CYS A 81 -7.23 0.96 -21.58
N THR A 82 -7.59 0.85 -22.86
CA THR A 82 -6.64 0.65 -23.97
C THR A 82 -5.64 1.80 -24.05
N LYS A 83 -6.07 3.06 -23.93
CA LYS A 83 -5.16 4.22 -23.95
C LYS A 83 -4.23 4.28 -22.73
N LYS A 84 -4.73 3.85 -21.56
CA LYS A 84 -3.95 3.82 -20.31
C LYS A 84 -3.09 2.57 -20.13
N GLN A 85 -3.30 1.53 -20.96
CA GLN A 85 -2.80 0.18 -20.70
C GLN A 85 -3.21 -0.32 -19.30
N ASN A 86 -4.46 -0.04 -18.92
CA ASN A 86 -4.96 -0.26 -17.56
C ASN A 86 -5.13 -1.76 -17.26
N HIS A 87 -4.24 -2.26 -16.41
CA HIS A 87 -4.32 -3.56 -15.77
C HIS A 87 -4.64 -3.33 -14.30
N HIS A 88 -5.64 -4.00 -13.75
CA HIS A 88 -5.98 -3.82 -12.34
C HIS A 88 -6.58 -5.06 -11.70
N PHE A 89 -6.35 -5.23 -10.39
CA PHE A 89 -7.12 -6.14 -9.55
C PHE A 89 -8.05 -5.32 -8.66
N ILE A 90 -9.14 -5.92 -8.17
CA ILE A 90 -10.18 -5.23 -7.42
C ILE A 90 -10.08 -5.62 -5.94
N VAL A 91 -10.24 -4.63 -5.06
CA VAL A 91 -10.35 -4.84 -3.62
C VAL A 91 -11.55 -4.08 -3.05
N PRO A 92 -12.14 -4.58 -1.96
CA PRO A 92 -13.08 -3.83 -1.13
C PRO A 92 -12.51 -2.51 -0.62
N LYS A 93 -13.34 -1.48 -0.44
CA LYS A 93 -12.89 -0.19 0.09
C LYS A 93 -12.26 -0.29 1.48
N ASN A 94 -12.73 -1.20 2.33
CA ASN A 94 -12.18 -1.41 3.67
C ASN A 94 -10.79 -2.10 3.67
N HIS A 95 -10.33 -2.62 2.54
CA HIS A 95 -8.98 -3.17 2.38
C HIS A 95 -7.96 -2.13 1.94
N PHE A 96 -8.39 -0.96 1.50
CA PHE A 96 -7.54 0.10 0.97
C PHE A 96 -7.35 1.21 2.01
N THR A 97 -6.14 1.76 2.08
CA THR A 97 -5.84 2.95 2.89
C THR A 97 -4.90 3.87 2.13
N LEU A 98 -5.35 5.10 1.85
CA LEU A 98 -4.49 6.15 1.33
C LEU A 98 -3.59 6.66 2.46
N LEU A 99 -2.28 6.58 2.29
CA LEU A 99 -1.31 7.01 3.30
C LEU A 99 -0.90 8.47 3.12
N GLN A 100 -0.80 8.94 1.87
CA GLN A 100 -0.44 10.33 1.55
C GLN A 100 -0.89 10.73 0.13
N GLY A 101 -0.91 12.04 -0.12
CA GLY A 101 -1.09 12.61 -1.46
C GLY A 101 -2.53 12.87 -1.86
N LEU A 102 -3.47 12.98 -0.90
CA LEU A 102 -4.87 13.28 -1.19
C LEU A 102 -5.03 14.56 -2.01
N ASP A 103 -4.27 15.59 -1.66
CA ASP A 103 -4.20 16.87 -2.36
C ASP A 103 -3.52 16.77 -3.73
N ASN A 104 -2.75 15.71 -3.99
CA ASN A 104 -2.05 15.46 -5.24
C ASN A 104 -2.79 14.53 -6.20
N LEU A 105 -4.01 14.13 -5.85
CA LEU A 105 -4.91 13.38 -6.70
C LEU A 105 -5.78 14.32 -7.55
N THR A 106 -6.08 13.88 -8.75
CA THR A 106 -7.14 14.43 -9.59
C THR A 106 -7.95 13.29 -10.19
N THR A 107 -9.19 13.56 -10.60
CA THR A 107 -10.11 12.54 -11.09
C THR A 107 -10.71 12.96 -12.42
N TYR A 108 -10.75 12.01 -13.35
CA TYR A 108 -11.47 12.12 -14.61
C TYR A 108 -12.64 11.13 -14.61
N SER A 109 -13.83 11.57 -15.02
CA SER A 109 -15.00 10.71 -15.21
C SER A 109 -15.72 11.07 -16.51
N PHE A 110 -16.38 10.08 -17.11
CA PHE A 110 -17.12 10.23 -18.37
C PHE A 110 -18.20 9.16 -18.48
N ASN A 111 -19.00 9.22 -19.55
CA ASN A 111 -20.10 8.28 -19.82
C ASN A 111 -21.11 8.22 -18.67
N THR A 112 -21.16 7.13 -17.90
CA THR A 112 -22.08 7.01 -16.76
C THR A 112 -21.62 7.80 -15.54
N HIS A 113 -20.40 8.34 -15.55
CA HIS A 113 -19.76 9.03 -14.43
C HIS A 113 -19.65 8.20 -13.14
N VAL A 114 -19.86 6.88 -13.20
CA VAL A 114 -19.69 5.97 -12.05
C VAL A 114 -18.22 5.69 -11.81
N ALA A 115 -17.47 5.34 -12.87
CA ALA A 115 -16.03 5.14 -12.76
C ALA A 115 -15.34 6.48 -12.47
N GLN A 116 -14.53 6.50 -11.41
CA GLN A 116 -13.69 7.63 -11.05
C GLN A 116 -12.25 7.27 -11.40
N HIS A 117 -11.74 7.77 -12.53
CA HIS A 117 -10.36 7.56 -12.92
C HIS A 117 -9.45 8.53 -12.18
N THR A 118 -9.06 8.17 -10.97
CA THR A 118 -8.19 8.94 -10.08
C THR A 118 -6.71 8.73 -10.42
N PHE A 119 -5.91 9.78 -10.50
CA PHE A 119 -4.48 9.67 -10.79
C PHE A 119 -3.68 10.84 -10.18
N CYS A 120 -2.37 10.66 -10.08
CA CYS A 120 -1.46 11.69 -9.58
C CYS A 120 -1.38 12.87 -10.56
N LYS A 121 -1.72 14.08 -10.12
CA LYS A 121 -1.66 15.29 -10.96
C LYS A 121 -0.22 15.73 -11.31
N THR A 122 0.79 15.27 -10.55
CA THR A 122 2.21 15.58 -10.81
C THR A 122 2.82 14.70 -11.90
N CYS A 123 2.63 13.37 -11.82
CA CYS A 123 3.30 12.43 -12.75
C CYS A 123 2.35 11.69 -13.70
N GLY A 124 1.03 11.90 -13.58
CA GLY A 124 0.03 11.28 -14.46
C GLY A 124 -0.29 9.81 -14.16
N VAL A 125 0.44 9.15 -13.25
CA VAL A 125 0.26 7.73 -12.94
C VAL A 125 -1.06 7.48 -12.20
N GLN A 126 -1.87 6.56 -12.73
CA GLN A 126 -3.06 6.01 -12.09
C GLN A 126 -2.66 4.76 -11.30
N SER A 127 -2.34 4.92 -10.03
CA SER A 127 -1.96 3.80 -9.17
C SER A 127 -3.16 3.04 -8.59
N PHE A 128 -4.31 3.72 -8.47
CA PHE A 128 -5.60 3.13 -8.15
C PHE A 128 -6.73 4.00 -8.73
N TYR A 129 -7.93 3.44 -8.85
CA TYR A 129 -9.12 4.17 -9.27
C TYR A 129 -10.41 3.48 -8.79
N THR A 130 -11.56 4.13 -8.92
CA THR A 130 -12.86 3.49 -8.61
C THR A 130 -13.48 2.97 -9.92
N PRO A 131 -13.59 1.64 -10.13
CA PRO A 131 -14.13 1.07 -11.35
C PRO A 131 -15.66 1.17 -11.42
N ARG A 132 -16.22 1.19 -12.64
CA ARG A 132 -17.69 1.19 -12.86
C ARG A 132 -18.37 -0.05 -12.27
N SER A 133 -17.69 -1.20 -12.31
CA SER A 133 -18.21 -2.49 -11.83
C SER A 133 -18.30 -2.57 -10.31
N ASN A 134 -17.45 -1.84 -9.59
CA ASN A 134 -17.28 -1.90 -8.14
C ASN A 134 -17.13 -0.48 -7.58
N PRO A 135 -18.23 0.30 -7.52
CA PRO A 135 -18.20 1.67 -7.02
C PRO A 135 -17.82 1.77 -5.53
N ASP A 136 -18.01 0.69 -4.77
CA ASP A 136 -17.65 0.58 -3.35
C ASP A 136 -16.28 -0.07 -3.12
N GLY A 137 -15.45 -0.14 -4.17
CA GLY A 137 -14.10 -0.69 -4.11
C GLY A 137 -13.08 0.11 -4.91
N TYR A 138 -11.86 -0.43 -4.99
CA TYR A 138 -10.77 0.16 -5.77
C TYR A 138 -10.18 -0.86 -6.74
N GLY A 139 -9.92 -0.42 -7.96
CA GLY A 139 -9.05 -1.10 -8.91
C GLY A 139 -7.61 -0.63 -8.70
N ILE A 140 -6.71 -1.53 -8.32
CA ILE A 140 -5.29 -1.24 -8.05
C ILE A 140 -4.44 -1.67 -9.24
N ALA A 141 -3.58 -0.77 -9.72
CA ALA A 141 -2.63 -1.07 -10.77
C ALA A 141 -1.47 -1.93 -10.21
N PRO A 142 -1.27 -3.17 -10.66
CA PRO A 142 -0.27 -4.08 -10.06
C PRO A 142 1.16 -3.58 -10.26
N HIS A 143 1.42 -2.85 -11.36
CA HIS A 143 2.73 -2.25 -11.65
C HIS A 143 3.05 -1.02 -10.78
N CYS A 144 2.11 -0.57 -9.95
CA CYS A 144 2.30 0.50 -8.97
C CYS A 144 2.51 -0.01 -7.54
N LEU A 145 2.57 -1.34 -7.35
CA LEU A 145 2.92 -1.95 -6.07
C LEU A 145 4.43 -1.96 -5.88
N ASP A 146 4.85 -1.77 -4.63
CA ASP A 146 6.24 -1.96 -4.23
C ASP A 146 6.60 -3.45 -4.32
N PRO A 147 7.87 -3.78 -4.65
CA PRO A 147 8.30 -5.16 -4.75
C PRO A 147 8.26 -5.89 -3.40
N GLY A 148 8.11 -7.23 -3.44
CA GLY A 148 8.35 -8.12 -2.29
C GLY A 148 7.13 -8.83 -1.71
N THR A 149 5.91 -8.43 -2.08
CA THR A 149 4.67 -9.04 -1.54
C THR A 149 3.82 -9.76 -2.59
N VAL A 150 4.03 -9.49 -3.88
CA VAL A 150 3.36 -10.20 -4.97
C VAL A 150 4.11 -11.49 -5.28
N ARG A 151 3.39 -12.61 -5.27
CA ARG A 151 3.90 -13.96 -5.57
C ARG A 151 3.63 -14.37 -7.01
N SER A 152 2.42 -14.12 -7.50
CA SER A 152 2.05 -14.43 -8.89
C SER A 152 1.01 -13.46 -9.43
N VAL A 153 0.89 -13.39 -10.76
CA VAL A 153 -0.09 -12.56 -11.45
C VAL A 153 -0.74 -13.38 -12.55
N THR A 154 -2.05 -13.56 -12.48
CA THR A 154 -2.87 -14.12 -13.57
C THR A 154 -3.65 -12.99 -14.22
N VAL A 155 -3.61 -12.91 -15.55
CA VAL A 155 -4.30 -11.85 -16.31
C VAL A 155 -5.51 -12.42 -17.05
N GLU A 156 -6.68 -11.90 -16.72
CA GLU A 156 -7.94 -12.17 -17.42
C GLU A 156 -8.27 -11.02 -18.37
N LYS A 157 -8.62 -11.34 -19.63
CA LYS A 157 -9.08 -10.34 -20.59
C LYS A 157 -10.55 -10.02 -20.33
N PHE A 158 -10.88 -8.74 -20.26
CA PHE A 158 -12.25 -8.27 -20.11
C PHE A 158 -12.66 -7.43 -21.33
N CYS A 159 -13.78 -7.79 -21.95
CA CYS A 159 -14.32 -7.03 -23.09
C CYS A 159 -15.10 -5.81 -22.59
N GLY A 160 -14.40 -4.69 -22.42
CA GLY A 160 -14.99 -3.43 -21.98
C GLY A 160 -15.69 -2.64 -23.08
N GLU A 161 -15.47 -2.97 -24.35
CA GLU A 161 -16.24 -2.39 -25.47
C GLU A 161 -17.71 -2.82 -25.43
N LYS A 162 -17.98 -4.04 -24.94
CA LYS A 162 -19.31 -4.61 -24.73
C LYS A 162 -19.58 -4.81 -23.25
N TRP A 163 -19.48 -3.73 -22.47
CA TRP A 163 -19.48 -3.78 -21.01
C TRP A 163 -20.71 -4.49 -20.43
N GLU A 164 -21.90 -4.20 -20.95
CA GLU A 164 -23.16 -4.75 -20.47
C GLU A 164 -23.23 -6.28 -20.64
N GLU A 165 -22.82 -6.80 -21.80
CA GLU A 165 -22.73 -8.25 -22.08
C GLU A 165 -21.69 -8.91 -21.18
N SER A 166 -20.50 -8.31 -21.06
CA SER A 166 -19.42 -8.84 -20.24
C SER A 166 -19.81 -8.93 -18.76
N MET A 167 -20.50 -7.92 -18.21
CA MET A 167 -20.93 -7.96 -16.81
C MET A 167 -22.03 -9.00 -16.54
N GLN A 168 -22.83 -9.37 -17.55
CA GLN A 168 -23.79 -10.46 -17.42
C GLN A 168 -23.10 -11.83 -17.41
N ALA A 169 -22.03 -11.99 -18.20
CA ALA A 169 -21.23 -13.20 -18.25
C ALA A 169 -20.34 -13.39 -17.01
N HIS A 170 -19.73 -12.31 -16.51
CA HIS A 170 -18.80 -12.32 -15.37
C HIS A 170 -19.48 -11.93 -14.07
N LYS A 171 -20.34 -12.81 -13.55
CA LYS A 171 -21.20 -12.54 -12.39
C LYS A 171 -20.42 -12.22 -11.10
N THR A 172 -19.23 -12.80 -10.95
CA THR A 172 -18.42 -12.69 -9.72
C THR A 172 -17.66 -11.38 -9.59
N ILE A 173 -17.50 -10.59 -10.66
CA ILE A 173 -16.75 -9.33 -10.60
C ILE A 173 -17.37 -8.36 -9.58
N ARG A 174 -18.70 -8.35 -9.46
CA ARG A 174 -19.42 -7.48 -8.52
C ARG A 174 -19.16 -7.85 -7.05
N ASP A 175 -18.81 -9.11 -6.78
CA ASP A 175 -18.59 -9.62 -5.43
C ASP A 175 -17.15 -9.40 -4.94
N MET A 176 -16.29 -8.78 -5.77
CA MET A 176 -14.88 -8.51 -5.45
C MET A 176 -14.66 -7.25 -4.59
N SER A 177 -15.72 -6.50 -4.27
CA SER A 177 -15.66 -5.27 -3.47
C SER A 177 -16.66 -5.28 -2.33
#